data_AF-A0A061S7E9-F1
#
_entry.id   AF-A0A061S7E9-F1
#
_cell.length_a   1.000
_cell.length_b   1.000
_cell.length_c   1.000
_cell.angle_alpha   90.00
_cell.angle_beta   90.00
_cell.angle_gamma   90.00
#
_symmetry.space_group_name_H-M   'P 1'
#
loop_
_entity.id
_entity.type
_entity.pdbx_description
1 polymer ?
#
loop_
_entity_poly.entity_id
_entity_poly.type
_entity_poly.pdbx_seq_one_letter_code
_entity_poly.pdbx_strand_id
1 'polypeptide(L)' 'GEAADVYSFGVVLWEVLTGEGPWADMHAMQVVGAVGFQGRTLPRPLSPDADPFLVDLCMKCMQHNPTK' A
#
# COMPACT_ATOMS: atom_id res chain seq x y z
N GLY A 1 8.74 8.15 -10.97
CA GLY A 1 9.72 7.14 -11.41
C GLY A 1 9.00 5.83 -11.26
N GLU A 2 8.83 5.08 -12.35
CA GLU A 2 7.70 4.16 -12.56
C GLU A 2 7.32 3.28 -11.36
N ALA A 3 8.28 2.69 -10.65
CA ALA A 3 8.01 1.87 -9.46
C ALA A 3 7.37 2.65 -8.29
N ALA A 4 7.77 3.92 -8.09
CA ALA A 4 7.16 4.79 -7.08
C ALA A 4 5.72 5.18 -7.45
N ASP A 5 5.42 5.31 -8.74
CA ASP A 5 4.08 5.61 -9.26
C ASP A 5 3.15 4.39 -9.08
N VAL A 6 3.66 3.17 -9.29
CA VAL A 6 2.94 1.92 -9.01
C VAL A 6 2.70 1.75 -7.50
N TYR A 7 3.69 2.05 -6.66
CA TYR A 7 3.54 1.96 -5.21
C TYR A 7 2.49 2.95 -4.69
N SER A 8 2.53 4.20 -5.14
CA SER A 8 1.55 5.21 -4.72
C SER A 8 0.13 4.84 -5.16
N PHE A 9 -0.03 4.25 -6.35
CA PHE A 9 -1.32 3.68 -6.77
C PHE A 9 -1.82 2.58 -5.82
N GLY A 10 -0.95 1.67 -5.39
CA GLY A 10 -1.29 0.63 -4.42
C GLY A 10 -1.77 1.17 -3.08
N VAL A 11 -1.15 2.26 -2.59
CA VAL A 11 -1.55 2.95 -1.36
C VAL A 11 -2.92 3.62 -1.50
N VAL A 12 -3.19 4.29 -2.62
CA VAL A 12 -4.51 4.89 -2.90
C VAL A 12 -5.58 3.80 -3.02
N LEU A 13 -5.28 2.69 -3.68
CA LEU A 13 -6.20 1.57 -3.79
C LEU A 13 -6.48 0.94 -2.41
N TRP A 14 -5.47 0.86 -1.54
CA TRP A 14 -5.66 0.41 -0.16
C TRP A 14 -6.64 1.31 0.60
N GLU A 15 -6.45 2.62 0.54
CA GLU A 15 -7.32 3.62 1.17
C GLU A 15 -8.77 3.51 0.68
N VAL A 16 -8.98 3.28 -0.61
CA VAL A 16 -10.33 3.08 -1.18
C VAL A 16 -10.97 1.78 -0.69
N LEU A 17 -10.19 0.70 -0.57
CA LEU A 17 -10.70 -0.61 -0.14
C LEU A 17 -11.01 -0.69 1.36
N THR A 18 -10.26 0.05 2.19
CA THR A 18 -10.45 0.07 3.65
C THR A 18 -11.32 1.24 4.12
N GLY A 19 -11.34 2.35 3.38
CA GLY A 19 -11.91 3.61 3.84
C GLY A 19 -11.08 4.27 4.95
N GLU A 20 -9.85 3.81 5.18
CA GLU A 20 -8.97 4.27 6.25
C GLU A 20 -7.80 5.08 5.72
N GLY A 21 -7.32 6.04 6.52
CA GLY A 21 -6.12 6.80 6.20
C GLY A 21 -4.87 5.90 6.28
N PRO A 22 -4.06 5.80 5.21
CA PRO A 22 -2.84 5.00 5.25
C PRO A 22 -1.87 5.59 6.27
N TRP A 23 -1.32 4.73 7.13
CA TRP A 23 -0.36 5.12 8.17
C TRP A 23 -0.89 6.23 9.11
N ALA A 24 -2.18 6.19 9.46
CA ALA A 24 -2.87 7.22 10.26
C ALA A 24 -2.12 7.63 11.55
N ASP A 25 -1.37 6.72 12.16
CA ASP A 25 -0.62 6.96 13.40
C ASP A 25 0.84 7.42 13.19
N MET A 26 1.26 7.74 11.96
CA MET A 26 2.64 8.05 11.62
C MET A 26 2.79 9.39 10.91
N HIS A 27 3.84 10.14 11.28
CA HIS A 27 4.24 11.33 10.53
C HIS A 27 4.98 10.98 9.24
N ALA A 28 4.95 11.89 8.25
CA ALA A 28 5.52 11.66 6.92
C ALA A 28 6.97 11.12 6.93
N MET A 29 7.84 11.66 7.79
CA MET A 29 9.22 11.17 7.91
C MET A 29 9.32 9.74 8.46
N GLN A 30 8.41 9.35 9.34
CA GLN A 30 8.34 7.97 9.86
C GLN A 30 7.86 7.01 8.79
N VAL A 31 6.93 7.45 7.92
CA VAL A 31 6.47 6.64 6.77
C VAL A 31 7.61 6.42 5.77
N VAL A 32 8.39 7.46 5.45
CA VAL A 32 9.58 7.33 4.60
C VAL A 32 10.60 6.35 5.22
N GLY A 33 10.79 6.42 6.54
CA GLY A 33 11.59 5.46 7.30
C GLY A 33 11.09 4.01 7.15
N ALA A 34 9.81 3.81 7.40
CA ALA A 34 9.16 2.50 7.44
C ALA A 34 9.10 1.83 6.06
N VAL A 35 8.70 2.57 5.03
CA VAL A 35 8.65 2.05 3.67
C VAL A 35 10.08 1.97 3.13
N GLY A 36 10.78 3.09 3.02
CA GLY A 36 12.07 3.18 2.34
C GLY A 36 13.21 2.36 2.94
N PHE A 37 13.22 2.15 4.26
CA PHE A 37 14.35 1.48 4.94
C PHE A 37 13.96 0.20 5.70
N GLN A 38 12.72 0.09 6.17
CA GLN A 38 12.28 -1.09 6.93
C GLN A 38 11.48 -2.09 6.08
N GLY A 39 11.15 -1.74 4.83
CA GLY A 39 10.34 -2.60 3.96
C GLY A 39 8.92 -2.85 4.48
N ARG A 40 8.41 -1.96 5.34
CA ARG A 40 7.04 -2.06 5.86
C ARG A 40 6.06 -1.67 4.75
N THR A 41 4.98 -2.43 4.64
CA THR A 41 3.85 -2.14 3.74
C THR A 41 2.55 -2.12 4.54
N LEU A 42 1.49 -1.57 3.94
CA LEU A 42 0.17 -1.57 4.54
C LEU A 42 -0.39 -3.00 4.64
N PRO A 43 -1.19 -3.30 5.67
CA PRO A 43 -1.77 -4.63 5.84
C PRO A 43 -2.74 -4.96 4.70
N ARG A 44 -2.98 -6.24 4.44
CA ARG A 44 -3.99 -6.66 3.45
C ARG A 44 -5.37 -6.09 3.83
N PRO A 45 -6.09 -5.41 2.91
CA PRO A 45 -7.45 -4.96 3.15
C PRO A 45 -8.35 -6.12 3.58
N LEU A 46 -9.12 -5.93 4.66
CA LEU A 46 -10.02 -6.94 5.24
C LEU A 46 -11.49 -6.69 4.93
N SER A 47 -11.81 -5.81 3.97
CA SER A 47 -13.19 -5.47 3.65
C SER A 47 -13.93 -6.68 3.05
N PRO A 48 -15.07 -7.11 3.64
CA PRO A 48 -15.83 -8.26 3.16
C PRO A 48 -16.47 -8.04 1.78
N ASP A 49 -16.64 -6.78 1.36
CA ASP A 49 -17.19 -6.40 0.06
C ASP A 49 -16.11 -6.16 -1.00
N ALA A 50 -14.83 -6.24 -0.63
CA ALA A 50 -13.74 -5.99 -1.57
C ALA A 50 -13.57 -7.15 -2.55
N ASP A 51 -13.53 -6.82 -3.85
CA ASP A 51 -13.20 -7.78 -4.90
C ASP A 51 -11.80 -8.38 -4.66
N PRO A 52 -11.66 -9.72 -4.56
CA PRO A 52 -10.39 -10.39 -4.38
C PRO A 52 -9.30 -9.97 -5.38
N PHE A 53 -9.70 -9.63 -6.61
CA PHE A 53 -8.79 -9.11 -7.64
C PHE A 53 -8.19 -7.76 -7.25
N LEU A 54 -9.02 -6.84 -6.74
CA LEU A 54 -8.54 -5.51 -6.32
C LEU A 54 -7.64 -5.62 -5.09
N VAL A 55 -7.96 -6.54 -4.17
CA VAL A 55 -7.11 -6.82 -3.01
C VAL A 55 -5.74 -7.36 -3.46
N ASP A 56 -5.70 -8.29 -4.41
CA ASP A 56 -4.44 -8.83 -4.94
C ASP A 56 -3.63 -7.79 -5.71
N LEU A 57 -4.30 -6.98 -6.54
CA LEU A 57 -3.67 -5.87 -7.28
C LEU A 57 -3.06 -4.84 -6.32
N CYS A 58 -3.80 -4.43 -5.30
CA CYS A 58 -3.33 -3.52 -4.25
C CYS A 58 -2.04 -4.04 -3.61
N MET A 59 -2.03 -5.31 -3.20
CA MET A 59 -0.86 -5.93 -2.58
C MET A 59 0.33 -6.04 -3.54
N LYS A 60 0.10 -6.34 -4.82
CA LYS A 60 1.14 -6.38 -5.86
C LYS A 60 1.76 -5.00 -6.12
N CYS A 61 0.93 -3.97 -6.21
CA CYS A 61 1.39 -2.60 -6.42
C CYS A 61 2.29 -2.10 -5.28
N MET A 62 2.03 -2.53 -4.03
CA MET A 62 2.83 -2.14 -2.86
C MET A 62 4.02 -3.06 -2.56
N GLN A 63 4.41 -3.95 -3.49
CA GLN A 63 5.61 -4.76 -3.32
C GLN A 63 6.87 -3.91 -3.50
N HIS A 64 7.81 -4.05 -2.57
CA HIS A 64 9.09 -3.35 -2.60
C HIS A 64 9.97 -3.70 -3.81
N ASN A 65 9.64 -4.76 -4.55
CA ASN A 65 10.36 -5.20 -5.73
C ASN A 65 9.37 -5.64 -6.81
N PRO A 66 9.03 -4.78 -7.80
CA PRO A 66 8.01 -5.05 -8.81
C PRO A 66 8.43 -6.07 -9.90
N THR A 67 9.44 -6.90 -9.64
CA THR A 67 9.97 -7.91 -10.59
C THR A 67 9.52 -9.35 -10.30
N LYS A 68 8.49 -9.54 -9.45
CA LYS A 68 7.88 -10.86 -9.21
C LYS A 68 6.37 -10.85 -9.35
#